data_AF-A0A183I4B4-F1
#
_entry.id   AF-A0A183I4B4-F1
#
_cell.length_a   1.000
_cell.length_b   1.000
_cell.length_c   1.000
_cell.angle_alpha   90.00
_cell.angle_beta   90.00
_cell.angle_gamma   90.00
#
_symmetry.space_group_name_H-M   'P 1'
#
loop_
_entity.id
_entity.type
_entity.pdbx_description
1 polymer ?
#
loop_
_entity_poly.entity_id
_entity_poly.type
_entity_poly.pdbx_seq_one_letter_code
_entity_poly.pdbx_strand_id
1 'polypeptide(L)'
;MGFSGVRIFIIFNGFVYNAMKVFSADHIVASALPVRHAQKPDPVQYIRYTPSQQGGGHNSGAQQRIIRMVEVQQDPMEPPKFKINQKIPRAPSSPPAPIMHSPPRKVFLFLSSEFYISFISFFMALMF
;
A
#
# COMPACT_ATOMS: atom_id res chain seq x y z
N MET A 1 -1.13 19.42 -16.26
CA MET A 1 -1.93 18.46 -17.04
C MET A 1 -0.97 17.55 -17.80
N GLY A 2 -0.73 16.33 -17.30
CA GLY A 2 0.20 15.40 -17.94
C GLY A 2 0.05 14.02 -17.29
N PHE A 3 -0.87 13.22 -17.80
CA PHE A 3 -1.05 11.84 -17.33
C PHE A 3 0.06 10.96 -17.92
N SER A 4 1.13 10.70 -17.16
CA SER A 4 2.17 9.74 -17.53
C SER A 4 1.65 8.31 -17.29
N GLY A 5 0.79 7.81 -18.18
CA GLY A 5 0.32 6.42 -18.12
C GLY A 5 1.35 5.46 -18.68
N VAL A 6 1.66 4.40 -17.94
CA VAL A 6 2.49 3.29 -18.43
C VAL A 6 1.64 2.48 -19.41
N ARG A 7 2.11 2.38 -20.66
CA ARG A 7 1.50 1.53 -21.69
C ARG A 7 1.93 0.08 -21.42
N ILE A 8 0.98 -0.76 -21.03
CA ILE A 8 1.22 -2.18 -20.81
C ILE A 8 0.59 -2.94 -21.98
N PHE A 9 1.41 -3.75 -22.65
CA PHE A 9 0.94 -4.66 -23.68
C PHE A 9 0.64 -6.01 -23.03
N ILE A 10 -0.62 -6.42 -23.08
CA ILE A 10 -1.05 -7.73 -22.59
C ILE A 10 -1.26 -8.61 -23.82
N ILE A 11 -0.59 -9.76 -23.89
CA ILE A 11 -0.71 -10.71 -25.00
C ILE A 11 -1.59 -11.87 -24.52
N PHE A 12 -2.75 -12.06 -25.16
CA PHE A 12 -3.65 -13.20 -24.90
C PHE A 12 -4.20 -13.73 -26.23
N ASN A 13 -4.13 -15.05 -26.44
CA ASN A 13 -4.53 -15.71 -27.70
C ASN A 13 -3.93 -15.09 -28.98
N GLY A 14 -2.67 -14.65 -28.92
CA GLY A 14 -1.98 -14.06 -30.07
C GLY A 14 -2.41 -12.64 -30.44
N PHE A 15 -3.33 -12.02 -29.69
CA PHE A 15 -3.71 -10.63 -29.85
C PHE A 15 -2.98 -9.74 -28.83
N VAL A 16 -2.43 -8.62 -29.32
CA VAL A 16 -1.75 -7.60 -28.50
C VAL A 16 -2.78 -6.57 -28.07
N TYR A 17 -3.09 -6.53 -26.78
CA TYR A 17 -4.01 -5.56 -26.20
C TYR A 17 -3.22 -4.41 -25.59
N ASN A 18 -3.55 -3.17 -26.00
CA ASN A 18 -2.99 -1.96 -25.40
C ASN A 18 -3.82 -1.58 -24.17
N ALA A 19 -3.29 -1.82 -22.97
CA ALA A 19 -3.89 -1.39 -21.72
C ALA A 19 -3.08 -0.25 -21.12
N MET A 20 -3.66 0.96 -21.05
CA MET A 20 -3.04 2.08 -20.34
C MET A 20 -3.41 1.96 -18.86
N LYS A 21 -2.43 1.67 -18.00
CA LYS A 21 -2.65 1.69 -16.55
C LYS A 21 -2.57 3.15 -16.09
N VAL A 22 -3.72 3.80 -15.99
CA VAL A 22 -3.85 5.12 -15.39
C VAL A 22 -3.76 4.95 -13.87
N PHE A 23 -2.60 5.23 -13.29
CA PHE A 23 -2.50 5.43 -11.85
C PHE A 23 -3.19 6.76 -11.53
N SER A 24 -4.39 6.70 -10.93
CA SER A 24 -5.09 7.87 -10.42
C SER A 24 -4.26 8.46 -9.27
N ALA A 25 -3.60 9.59 -9.52
CA ALA A 25 -2.88 10.38 -8.52
C ALA A 25 -3.82 11.22 -7.65
N ASP A 26 -5.12 11.16 -7.93
CA ASP A 26 -6.11 12.12 -7.42
C ASP A 26 -6.24 12.05 -5.89
N HIS A 27 -6.07 10.87 -5.29
CA HIS A 27 -6.16 10.70 -3.83
C HIS A 27 -5.00 11.35 -3.07
N ILE A 28 -3.81 11.40 -3.68
CA ILE A 28 -2.62 12.05 -3.08
C ILE A 28 -2.73 13.57 -3.24
N VAL A 29 -3.22 14.02 -4.40
CA VAL A 29 -3.43 15.45 -4.67
C VAL A 29 -4.56 16.00 -3.78
N ALA A 30 -5.65 15.25 -3.61
CA ALA A 30 -6.80 15.65 -2.78
C ALA A 30 -6.49 15.70 -1.28
N SER A 31 -5.51 14.93 -0.79
CA SER A 31 -5.07 14.98 0.61
C SER A 31 -4.05 16.09 0.88
N ALA A 32 -3.37 16.59 -0.15
CA ALA A 32 -2.37 17.66 -0.03
C ALA A 32 -2.96 19.07 0.01
N LEU A 33 -4.21 19.27 -0.44
CA LEU A 33 -4.86 20.59 -0.45
C LEU A 33 -5.41 20.94 0.95
N PRO A 34 -5.09 22.15 1.49
CA PRO A 34 -5.47 22.52 2.85
C PRO A 34 -6.97 22.82 3.01
N VAL A 35 -7.63 23.25 1.95
CA VAL A 35 -9.06 23.57 1.95
C VAL A 35 -9.76 22.65 0.97
N ARG A 36 -10.68 21.84 1.49
CA ARG A 36 -11.61 21.07 0.67
C ARG A 36 -12.83 21.94 0.41
N HIS A 37 -13.12 22.21 -0.86
CA HIS A 37 -14.40 22.82 -1.23
C HIS A 37 -15.52 21.82 -0.93
N ALA A 38 -16.73 22.31 -0.63
CA ALA A 38 -17.89 21.46 -0.39
C ALA A 38 -18.11 20.52 -1.58
N GLN A 39 -17.86 19.22 -1.37
CA GLN A 39 -18.05 18.21 -2.40
C GLN A 39 -19.54 17.90 -2.52
N LYS A 40 -19.98 17.66 -3.76
CA LYS A 40 -21.34 17.17 -3.98
C LYS A 40 -21.42 15.76 -3.41
N PRO A 41 -22.46 15.45 -2.62
CA PRO A 41 -22.61 14.11 -2.07
C PRO A 41 -22.75 13.10 -3.20
N ASP A 42 -22.06 11.97 -3.05
CA ASP A 42 -22.18 10.87 -3.99
C ASP A 42 -23.63 10.34 -4.07
N PRO A 43 -24.01 9.73 -5.21
CA PRO A 43 -25.34 9.16 -5.35
C PRO A 43 -25.57 8.06 -4.31
N VAL A 44 -26.81 7.98 -3.84
CA VAL A 44 -27.27 6.99 -2.86
C VAL A 44 -26.99 5.57 -3.35
N GLN A 45 -26.36 4.75 -2.51
CA GLN A 45 -26.06 3.36 -2.82
C GLN A 45 -26.97 2.42 -2.01
N TYR A 46 -27.48 1.38 -2.66
CA TYR A 46 -28.28 0.33 -2.01
C TYR A 46 -27.48 -0.97 -1.96
N ILE A 47 -27.26 -1.49 -0.76
CA ILE A 47 -26.52 -2.73 -0.52
C ILE A 47 -27.47 -3.80 0.01
N ARG A 48 -27.47 -4.97 -0.63
CA ARG A 48 -28.17 -6.16 -0.13
C ARG A 48 -27.24 -6.92 0.80
N TYR A 49 -27.60 -7.01 2.08
CA TYR A 49 -26.86 -7.71 3.11
C TYR A 49 -27.62 -8.95 3.58
N THR A 50 -26.95 -10.10 3.55
CA THR A 50 -27.45 -11.34 4.13
C THR A 50 -26.71 -11.55 5.48
N PRO A 51 -27.39 -11.43 6.63
CA PRO A 51 -26.76 -11.68 7.92
C PRO A 51 -26.33 -13.15 8.04
N SER A 52 -25.18 -13.38 8.68
CA SER A 52 -24.68 -14.71 9.01
C SER A 52 -25.43 -15.33 10.19
N GLN A 53 -25.88 -14.51 11.14
CA GLN A 53 -26.70 -14.94 12.27
C GLN A 53 -28.18 -14.89 11.88
N GLN A 54 -28.72 -16.04 11.52
CA GLN A 54 -30.12 -16.21 11.11
C GLN A 54 -30.87 -16.97 12.21
N GLY A 55 -31.66 -16.25 13.00
CA GLY A 55 -32.50 -16.83 14.04
C GLY A 55 -33.87 -16.15 14.05
N GLY A 56 -34.93 -16.88 14.40
CA GLY A 56 -36.33 -16.44 14.25
C GLY A 56 -36.72 -15.17 15.03
N GLY A 57 -35.91 -14.74 15.99
CA GLY A 57 -36.10 -13.47 16.71
C GLY A 57 -35.49 -12.24 16.02
N HIS A 58 -34.77 -12.40 14.91
CA HIS A 58 -34.04 -11.32 14.25
C HIS A 58 -34.63 -10.99 12.88
N ASN A 59 -34.59 -9.72 12.50
CA ASN A 59 -35.03 -9.22 11.19
C ASN A 59 -36.51 -9.54 10.84
N SER A 60 -37.40 -9.61 11.83
CA SER A 60 -38.82 -9.94 11.62
C SER A 60 -39.06 -11.20 10.77
N GLY A 61 -38.11 -12.15 10.77
CA GLY A 61 -38.16 -13.36 9.94
C GLY A 61 -37.65 -13.23 8.50
N ALA A 62 -37.23 -12.03 8.06
CA ALA A 62 -36.65 -11.82 6.74
C ALA A 62 -35.19 -12.32 6.67
N GLN A 63 -34.85 -13.01 5.58
CA GLN A 63 -33.50 -13.55 5.39
C GLN A 63 -32.45 -12.49 5.03
N GLN A 64 -32.87 -11.33 4.52
CA GLN A 64 -31.98 -10.31 3.96
C GLN A 64 -32.43 -8.90 4.31
N ARG A 65 -31.51 -7.96 4.20
CA ARG A 65 -31.75 -6.53 4.44
C ARG A 65 -31.23 -5.72 3.27
N ILE A 66 -31.98 -4.68 2.88
CA ILE A 66 -31.52 -3.68 1.92
C ILE A 66 -31.14 -2.43 2.73
N ILE A 67 -29.87 -2.05 2.66
CA ILE A 67 -29.31 -0.92 3.40
C ILE A 67 -29.06 0.21 2.41
N ARG A 68 -29.58 1.40 2.74
CA ARG A 68 -29.32 2.63 2.01
C ARG A 68 -28.09 3.31 2.61
N MET A 69 -26.98 3.26 1.90
CA MET A 69 -25.75 3.98 2.27
C MET A 69 -25.81 5.39 1.68
N VAL A 70 -25.65 6.37 2.55
CA VAL A 70 -25.56 7.80 2.20
C VAL A 70 -24.30 8.35 2.86
N GLU A 71 -23.47 9.03 2.09
CA GLU A 71 -22.32 9.73 2.63
C GLU A 71 -22.79 10.92 3.46
N VAL A 72 -22.25 11.05 4.68
CA VAL A 72 -22.53 12.21 5.53
C VAL A 72 -21.75 13.40 4.96
N GLN A 73 -22.45 14.48 4.64
CA GLN A 73 -21.83 15.71 4.19
C GLN A 73 -20.86 16.24 5.26
N GLN A 74 -19.58 16.36 4.92
CA GLN A 74 -18.55 16.89 5.80
C GLN A 74 -18.52 18.41 5.71
N ASP A 75 -18.44 19.08 6.87
CA ASP A 75 -18.26 20.53 6.93
C ASP A 75 -16.82 20.88 6.50
N PRO A 76 -16.63 21.71 5.45
CA PRO A 76 -15.30 22.10 4.99
C PRO A 76 -14.49 22.90 6.03
N MET A 77 -15.13 23.45 7.07
CA MET A 77 -14.48 24.24 8.12
C MET A 77 -14.26 23.44 9.41
N GLU A 78 -14.70 22.18 9.48
CA GLU A 78 -14.46 21.33 10.65
C GLU A 78 -12.96 20.97 10.75
N PRO A 79 -12.30 21.22 11.89
CA PRO A 79 -10.89 20.89 12.05
C PRO A 79 -10.65 19.36 12.11
N PRO A 80 -9.41 18.89 11.89
CA PRO A 80 -9.08 17.46 11.93
C PRO A 80 -9.42 16.82 13.29
N LYS A 81 -10.22 15.72 13.25
CA LYS A 81 -10.73 15.03 14.45
C LYS A 81 -9.67 14.23 15.23
N PHE A 82 -8.64 13.73 14.55
CA PHE A 82 -7.68 12.79 15.10
C PHE A 82 -6.26 13.36 15.10
N LYS A 83 -5.45 12.97 16.08
CA LYS A 83 -4.02 13.28 16.13
C LYS A 83 -3.26 12.34 15.18
N ILE A 84 -2.84 12.86 14.04
CA ILE A 84 -2.13 12.08 13.00
C ILE A 84 -0.67 11.78 13.39
N ASN A 85 -0.10 12.54 14.34
CA ASN A 85 1.31 12.44 14.72
C ASN A 85 1.64 11.27 15.67
N GLN A 86 0.76 10.27 15.80
CA GLN A 86 1.01 9.10 16.63
C GLN A 86 2.02 8.17 15.94
N LYS A 87 3.25 8.14 16.44
CA LYS A 87 4.31 7.26 15.93
C LYS A 87 4.17 5.88 16.56
N ILE A 88 3.64 4.93 15.79
CA ILE A 88 3.60 3.53 16.17
C ILE A 88 4.87 2.86 15.61
N PRO A 89 5.57 2.00 16.39
CA PRO A 89 6.67 1.21 15.86
C PRO A 89 6.25 0.44 14.61
N ARG A 90 7.16 0.33 13.64
CA ARG A 90 6.86 -0.35 12.39
C ARG A 90 6.47 -1.80 12.68
N ALA A 91 5.36 -2.26 12.10
CA ALA A 91 4.97 -3.66 12.13
C ALA A 91 6.15 -4.54 11.68
N PRO A 92 6.26 -5.79 12.18
CA PRO A 92 7.29 -6.71 11.71
C PRO A 92 7.20 -6.83 10.19
N SER A 93 8.35 -6.88 9.52
CA SER A 93 8.38 -7.16 8.08
C SER A 93 7.69 -8.50 7.83
N SER A 94 7.07 -8.64 6.65
CA SER A 94 6.68 -9.95 6.14
C SER A 94 7.86 -10.93 6.30
N PRO A 95 7.61 -12.21 6.60
CA PRO A 95 8.68 -13.18 6.77
C PRO A 95 9.61 -13.11 5.55
N PRO A 96 10.94 -12.98 5.75
CA PRO A 96 11.85 -12.88 4.63
C PRO A 96 11.72 -14.15 3.79
N ALA A 97 11.57 -13.98 2.48
CA ALA A 97 11.52 -15.12 1.58
C ALA A 97 12.81 -15.95 1.75
N PRO A 98 12.73 -17.29 1.75
CA PRO A 98 13.93 -18.13 1.80
C PRO A 98 14.89 -17.76 0.69
N ILE A 99 16.11 -17.36 1.06
CA ILE A 99 17.14 -17.01 0.10
C ILE A 99 17.86 -18.30 -0.30
N MET A 100 17.61 -18.79 -1.51
CA MET A 100 18.28 -19.97 -2.07
C MET A 100 19.61 -19.59 -2.70
N HIS A 101 20.64 -19.44 -1.89
CA HIS A 101 22.00 -19.30 -2.39
C HIS A 101 22.51 -20.61 -2.99
N SER A 102 23.48 -20.52 -3.90
CA SER A 102 24.33 -21.66 -4.23
C SER A 102 25.21 -22.04 -3.02
N PRO A 103 25.73 -23.28 -2.95
CA PRO A 103 26.61 -23.69 -1.85
C PRO A 103 27.79 -22.72 -1.68
N PRO A 104 28.17 -22.35 -0.44
CA PRO A 104 29.25 -21.42 -0.21
C PRO A 104 30.56 -21.95 -0.81
N ARG A 105 31.26 -21.10 -1.57
CA ARG A 105 32.58 -21.44 -2.13
C ARG A 105 33.61 -21.53 -1.01
N LYS A 106 34.54 -22.48 -1.12
CA LYS A 106 35.64 -22.63 -0.15
C LYS A 106 36.51 -21.36 -0.16
N VAL A 107 36.58 -20.67 0.98
CA VAL A 107 37.51 -19.54 1.17
C VAL A 107 38.91 -20.07 1.45
N PHE A 108 39.92 -19.47 0.82
CA PHE A 108 41.33 -19.77 1.09
C PHE A 108 41.89 -18.76 2.10
N LEU A 109 42.79 -19.19 2.97
CA LEU A 109 43.41 -18.37 4.04
C LEU A 109 44.08 -17.09 3.51
N PHE A 110 44.59 -17.15 2.28
CA PHE A 110 45.15 -16.01 1.56
C PHE A 110 44.08 -14.92 1.31
N LEU A 111 42.90 -15.30 0.84
CA LEU A 111 41.82 -14.34 0.53
C LEU A 111 41.29 -13.65 1.81
N SER A 112 41.26 -14.36 2.93
CA SER A 112 40.85 -13.80 4.23
C SER A 112 41.90 -12.88 4.84
N SER A 113 43.19 -13.18 4.67
CA SER A 113 44.27 -12.34 5.20
C SER A 113 44.45 -11.06 4.39
N GLU A 114 44.33 -11.13 3.06
CA GLU A 114 44.41 -9.96 2.17
C GLU A 114 43.39 -8.87 2.54
N PHE A 115 42.14 -9.29 2.83
CA PHE A 115 41.05 -8.38 3.20
C PHE A 115 41.29 -7.71 4.57
N TYR A 116 41.88 -8.46 5.51
CA TYR A 116 42.20 -7.98 6.86
C TYR A 116 43.40 -7.02 6.86
N ILE A 117 44.41 -7.31 6.04
CA ILE A 117 45.62 -6.49 5.90
C ILE A 117 45.29 -5.15 5.26
N SER A 118 44.47 -5.14 4.20
CA SER A 118 44.05 -3.89 3.55
C SER A 118 43.15 -3.03 4.45
N PHE A 119 42.33 -3.64 5.31
CA PHE A 119 41.49 -2.92 6.26
C PHE A 119 42.32 -2.26 7.38
N ILE A 120 43.29 -2.99 7.93
CA ILE A 120 44.17 -2.45 8.98
C ILE A 120 45.12 -1.39 8.44
N SER A 121 45.69 -1.58 7.24
CA SER A 121 46.60 -0.58 6.66
C SER A 121 45.87 0.72 6.33
N PHE A 122 44.63 0.65 5.82
CA PHE A 122 43.79 1.81 5.59
C PHE A 122 43.42 2.54 6.89
N PHE A 123 43.09 1.80 7.96
CA PHE A 123 42.78 2.38 9.26
C PHE A 123 44.01 3.02 9.92
N MET A 124 45.18 2.37 9.85
CA MET A 124 46.43 2.92 10.39
C MET A 124 46.91 4.14 9.61
N ALA A 125 46.75 4.18 8.28
CA ALA A 125 47.11 5.34 7.46
C ALA A 125 46.23 6.58 7.74
N LEU A 126 45.06 6.40 8.34
CA LEU A 126 44.15 7.48 8.75
C LEU A 126 44.41 7.99 10.17
N MET A 127 45.15 7.23 10.98
CA MET A 127 45.49 7.58 12.37
C MET A 127 46.82 8.36 12.49
N PHE A 128 47.45 8.71 11.37
CA PHE A 128 48.66 9.53 11.29
C PHE A 128 48.44 10.77 10.43
#